data_AF-A0A7C6FE19-F1
#
_entry.id   AF-A0A7C6FE19-F1
#
_cell.length_a   1.000
_cell.length_b   1.000
_cell.length_c   1.000
_cell.angle_alpha   90.00
_cell.angle_beta   90.00
_cell.angle_gamma   90.00
#
_symmetry.space_group_name_H-M   'P 1'
#
loop_
_entity.id
_entity.type
_entity.pdbx_description
1 polymer ?
#
loop_
_entity_poly.entity_id
_entity_poly.type
_entity_poly.pdbx_seq_one_letter_code
_entity_poly.pdbx_strand_id
1 'polypeptide(L)'
;VVYGNLSPEVRREEARRFREGKSDILVATDAIAMGLNLPIKTLLFSKDNKFDGLKRRELLPTEVAQISGRAGRYGLQEVGYIGAMDNKTLETITSKFHQPLPDINLPFSVMASLDHVMLIGEILETENLSTILNFFAENMEFQGPFVAANIDSMLEIAAIVDEYRLDLKTRFHLACAPASISSPYIESVFHRYIKEIEANKPVIYIPPRDLPKYAQTNEMMLNAEDRVREISLYLWLSFKFEHLFQETDKAIKARVRLNNYIEASLKQGNFVKQCTRCGVSLDFTYKFSICDNCFAKGKRGSHSNGYGNKNEKSSSSRGRRKRRRRSS
;
A
#
# COMPACT_ATOMS: atom_id res chain seq x y z
N VAL A 1 -12.64 -8.17 -9.04
CA VAL A 1 -12.00 -7.88 -7.71
C VAL A 1 -11.59 -6.41 -7.69
N VAL A 2 -11.78 -5.67 -6.58
CA VAL A 2 -11.42 -4.23 -6.51
C VAL A 2 -10.60 -3.90 -5.26
N TYR A 3 -9.38 -3.41 -5.43
CA TYR A 3 -8.53 -2.94 -4.32
C TYR A 3 -7.88 -1.59 -4.64
N GLY A 4 -7.36 -0.92 -3.60
CA GLY A 4 -6.89 0.48 -3.69
C GLY A 4 -5.79 0.74 -4.72
N ASN A 5 -4.86 -0.20 -4.89
CA ASN A 5 -3.74 -0.05 -5.85
C ASN A 5 -4.16 -0.18 -7.31
N LEU A 6 -5.39 -0.63 -7.61
CA LEU A 6 -5.86 -0.71 -8.98
C LEU A 6 -6.04 0.69 -9.58
N SER A 7 -5.62 0.82 -10.83
CA SER A 7 -5.79 2.05 -11.59
C SER A 7 -7.28 2.44 -11.68
N PRO A 8 -7.59 3.75 -11.77
CA PRO A 8 -8.98 4.21 -11.91
C PRO A 8 -9.70 3.60 -13.11
N GLU A 9 -8.98 3.30 -14.20
CA GLU A 9 -9.53 2.64 -15.38
C GLU A 9 -9.98 1.20 -15.06
N VAL A 10 -9.11 0.41 -14.43
CA VAL A 10 -9.41 -0.99 -14.08
C VAL A 10 -10.54 -1.05 -13.05
N ARG A 11 -10.53 -0.17 -12.04
CA ARG A 11 -11.62 -0.07 -11.05
C ARG A 11 -12.97 0.24 -11.70
N ARG A 12 -13.01 1.15 -12.69
CA ARG A 12 -14.23 1.47 -13.44
C ARG A 12 -14.75 0.29 -14.25
N GLU A 13 -13.86 -0.47 -14.89
CA GLU A 13 -14.23 -1.63 -15.69
C GLU A 13 -14.76 -2.78 -14.81
N GLU A 14 -14.09 -3.09 -13.70
CA GLU A 14 -14.58 -4.08 -12.72
C GLU A 14 -15.94 -3.67 -12.12
N ALA A 15 -16.11 -2.38 -11.82
CA ALA A 15 -17.40 -1.82 -11.38
C ALA A 15 -18.49 -1.93 -12.44
N ARG A 16 -18.14 -1.71 -13.72
CA ARG A 16 -19.07 -1.85 -14.86
C ARG A 16 -19.55 -3.29 -14.99
N ARG A 17 -18.65 -4.27 -14.91
CA ARG A 17 -19.04 -5.70 -14.98
C ARG A 17 -19.97 -6.12 -13.87
N PHE A 18 -19.72 -5.68 -12.64
CA PHE A 18 -20.61 -5.93 -11.51
C PHE A 18 -21.99 -5.30 -11.75
N ARG A 19 -22.03 -4.05 -12.24
CA ARG A 19 -23.30 -3.36 -12.55
C ARG A 19 -24.10 -4.01 -13.67
N GLU A 20 -23.42 -4.54 -14.69
CA GLU A 20 -24.03 -5.24 -15.82
C GLU A 20 -24.43 -6.69 -15.51
N GLY A 21 -24.24 -7.17 -14.28
CA GLY A 21 -24.56 -8.55 -13.90
C GLY A 21 -23.63 -9.60 -14.52
N LYS A 22 -22.46 -9.21 -15.05
CA LYS A 22 -21.42 -10.15 -15.51
C LYS A 22 -20.68 -10.81 -14.36
N SER A 23 -20.89 -10.34 -13.13
CA SER A 23 -20.32 -10.90 -11.91
C SER A 23 -21.30 -10.68 -10.78
N ASP A 24 -21.73 -11.75 -10.13
CA ASP A 24 -22.70 -11.70 -9.03
C ASP A 24 -22.05 -11.27 -7.69
N ILE A 25 -20.75 -11.51 -7.55
CA ILE A 25 -19.99 -11.26 -6.33
C ILE A 25 -18.84 -10.30 -6.63
N LEU A 26 -18.74 -9.26 -5.80
CA LEU A 26 -17.62 -8.33 -5.80
C LEU A 26 -16.82 -8.48 -4.50
N VAL A 27 -15.57 -8.91 -4.61
CA VAL A 27 -14.61 -8.87 -3.50
C VAL A 27 -13.81 -7.58 -3.58
N ALA A 28 -13.79 -6.80 -2.50
CA ALA A 28 -13.13 -5.51 -2.48
C ALA A 28 -12.52 -5.09 -1.13
N THR A 29 -11.57 -4.15 -1.18
CA THR A 29 -11.07 -3.43 0.02
C THR A 29 -11.92 -2.19 0.31
N ASP A 30 -11.60 -1.46 1.37
CA ASP A 30 -12.21 -0.16 1.73
C ASP A 30 -12.17 0.89 0.61
N ALA A 31 -11.39 0.67 -0.46
CA ALA A 31 -11.37 1.49 -1.66
C ALA A 31 -12.72 1.63 -2.38
N ILE A 32 -13.70 0.74 -2.13
CA ILE A 32 -15.08 0.91 -2.65
C ILE A 32 -15.90 1.93 -1.86
N ALA A 33 -15.44 2.32 -0.68
CA ALA A 33 -16.14 3.26 0.19
C ALA A 33 -16.28 4.65 -0.44
N MET A 34 -15.52 4.97 -1.50
CA MET A 34 -15.56 6.24 -2.22
C MET A 34 -15.33 6.06 -3.73
N GLY A 35 -15.96 6.90 -4.56
CA GLY A 35 -15.58 7.06 -5.98
C GLY A 35 -16.15 6.06 -6.99
N LEU A 36 -16.89 5.02 -6.58
CA LEU A 36 -17.56 4.09 -7.50
C LEU A 36 -19.06 3.99 -7.24
N ASN A 37 -19.84 3.90 -8.32
CA ASN A 37 -21.28 3.60 -8.25
C ASN A 37 -21.52 2.11 -8.53
N LEU A 38 -21.87 1.38 -7.46
CA LEU A 38 -22.04 -0.08 -7.44
C LEU A 38 -23.45 -0.41 -6.90
N PRO A 39 -24.24 -1.25 -7.59
CA PRO A 39 -25.53 -1.73 -7.10
C PRO A 39 -25.35 -2.87 -6.09
N ILE A 40 -24.92 -2.55 -4.87
CA ILE A 40 -24.69 -3.57 -3.83
C ILE A 40 -26.00 -3.80 -3.06
N LYS A 41 -26.48 -5.05 -3.05
CA LYS A 41 -27.63 -5.49 -2.25
C LYS A 41 -27.22 -5.90 -0.84
N THR A 42 -26.18 -6.73 -0.75
CA THR A 42 -25.68 -7.27 0.51
C THR A 42 -24.18 -7.01 0.61
N LEU A 43 -23.75 -6.45 1.74
CA LEU A 43 -22.34 -6.21 2.05
C LEU A 43 -21.92 -7.08 3.23
N LEU A 44 -20.85 -7.84 3.05
CA LEU A 44 -20.30 -8.73 4.08
C LEU A 44 -18.88 -8.30 4.45
N PHE A 45 -18.67 -7.92 5.70
CA PHE A 45 -17.34 -7.65 6.24
C PHE A 45 -16.56 -8.95 6.45
N SER A 46 -15.37 -9.05 5.84
CA SER A 46 -14.47 -10.18 6.03
C SER A 46 -13.59 -10.05 7.28
N LYS A 47 -13.27 -8.82 7.69
CA LYS A 47 -12.46 -8.50 8.88
C LYS A 47 -12.96 -7.19 9.50
N ASP A 48 -12.76 -7.02 10.81
CA ASP A 48 -13.11 -5.83 11.59
C ASP A 48 -11.94 -4.86 11.82
N ASN A 49 -10.76 -5.17 11.25
CA ASN A 49 -9.53 -4.40 11.42
C ASN A 49 -8.82 -4.10 10.10
N LYS A 50 -8.10 -2.98 10.07
CA LYS A 50 -7.25 -2.52 8.95
C LYS A 50 -5.87 -2.10 9.43
N PHE A 51 -4.92 -2.08 8.51
CA PHE A 51 -3.61 -1.48 8.71
C PHE A 51 -3.67 -0.01 8.32
N ASP A 52 -3.27 0.89 9.23
CA ASP A 52 -3.28 2.34 9.00
C ASP A 52 -1.93 2.91 8.53
N GLY A 53 -0.97 2.04 8.21
CA GLY A 53 0.40 2.41 7.89
C GLY A 53 1.37 2.14 9.04
N LEU A 54 0.89 2.14 10.29
CA LEU A 54 1.70 1.93 11.49
C LEU A 54 1.33 0.64 12.21
N LYS A 55 0.03 0.43 12.44
CA LYS A 55 -0.48 -0.73 13.19
C LYS A 55 -1.79 -1.24 12.62
N ARG A 56 -2.14 -2.47 13.03
CA ARG A 56 -3.51 -2.96 12.82
C ARG A 56 -4.41 -2.39 13.91
N ARG A 57 -5.47 -1.71 13.50
CA ARG A 57 -6.51 -1.17 14.36
C ARG A 57 -7.89 -1.60 13.87
N GLU A 58 -8.86 -1.59 14.78
CA GLU A 58 -10.26 -1.76 14.40
C GLU A 58 -10.72 -0.67 13.42
N LEU A 59 -11.75 -0.99 12.64
CA LEU A 59 -12.44 -0.02 11.81
C LEU A 59 -13.13 1.04 12.68
N LEU A 60 -13.03 2.30 12.25
CA LEU A 60 -13.71 3.42 12.90
C LEU A 60 -15.21 3.41 12.54
N PRO A 61 -16.08 3.98 13.40
CA PRO A 61 -17.50 4.14 13.08
C PRO A 61 -17.73 4.85 11.73
N THR A 62 -16.91 5.85 11.39
CA THR A 62 -16.95 6.55 10.10
C THR A 62 -16.64 5.63 8.91
N GLU A 63 -15.63 4.78 9.05
CA GLU A 63 -15.24 3.81 8.01
C GLU A 63 -16.33 2.76 7.81
N VAL A 64 -16.88 2.23 8.92
CA VAL A 64 -18.00 1.27 8.88
C VAL A 64 -19.22 1.92 8.22
N ALA A 65 -19.59 3.14 8.60
CA ALA A 65 -20.71 3.86 8.00
C ALA A 65 -20.52 4.11 6.50
N GLN A 66 -19.32 4.54 6.08
CA GLN A 66 -19.01 4.77 4.65
C GLN A 66 -19.06 3.50 3.81
N ILE A 67 -18.52 2.39 4.34
CA ILE A 67 -18.52 1.10 3.64
C ILE A 67 -19.94 0.55 3.59
N SER A 68 -20.62 0.46 4.73
CA SER A 68 -21.99 -0.04 4.85
C SER A 68 -22.99 0.74 4.02
N GLY A 69 -22.85 2.07 3.93
CA GLY A 69 -23.70 2.93 3.10
C GLY A 69 -23.57 2.69 1.58
N ARG A 70 -22.69 1.79 1.15
CA ARG A 70 -22.62 1.33 -0.25
C ARG A 70 -23.71 0.30 -0.58
N ALA A 71 -24.28 -0.38 0.41
CA ALA A 71 -25.43 -1.25 0.23
C ALA A 71 -26.74 -0.44 0.21
N GLY A 72 -27.71 -0.81 -0.63
CA GLY A 72 -29.04 -0.20 -0.60
C GLY A 72 -29.10 1.23 -1.14
N ARG A 73 -28.37 1.54 -2.23
CA ARG A 73 -28.41 2.88 -2.83
C ARG A 73 -29.76 3.14 -3.51
N TYR A 74 -30.35 4.29 -3.18
CA TYR A 74 -31.59 4.77 -3.79
C TYR A 74 -31.55 4.70 -5.33
N GLY A 75 -32.60 4.16 -5.94
CA GLY A 75 -32.69 3.93 -7.39
C GLY A 75 -31.98 2.68 -7.91
N LEU A 76 -31.27 1.92 -7.06
CA LEU A 76 -30.66 0.63 -7.40
C LEU A 76 -31.22 -0.50 -6.54
N GLN A 77 -31.30 -0.29 -5.22
CA GLN A 77 -31.85 -1.23 -4.23
C GLN A 77 -32.52 -0.41 -3.12
N GLU A 78 -33.80 -0.70 -2.83
CA GLU A 78 -34.54 0.01 -1.77
C GLU A 78 -34.08 -0.36 -0.35
N VAL A 79 -33.59 -1.59 -0.18
CA VAL A 79 -33.09 -2.10 1.09
C VAL A 79 -31.69 -2.68 0.89
N GLY A 80 -30.75 -2.27 1.75
CA GLY A 80 -29.40 -2.81 1.83
C GLY A 80 -29.23 -3.71 3.04
N TYR A 81 -28.58 -4.85 2.87
CA TYR A 81 -28.24 -5.76 3.96
C TYR A 81 -26.75 -5.67 4.30
N ILE A 82 -26.44 -5.66 5.59
CA ILE A 82 -25.06 -5.61 6.09
C ILE A 82 -24.85 -6.83 7.00
N GLY A 83 -23.73 -7.51 6.84
CA GLY A 83 -23.34 -8.63 7.68
C GLY A 83 -21.83 -8.80 7.75
N ALA A 84 -21.38 -9.90 8.33
CA ALA A 84 -19.97 -10.29 8.37
C ALA A 84 -19.81 -11.79 8.13
N MET A 85 -18.59 -12.22 7.81
CA MET A 85 -18.28 -13.62 7.54
C MET A 85 -18.20 -14.49 8.81
N ASP A 86 -17.96 -13.88 9.97
CA ASP A 86 -17.90 -14.56 11.26
C ASP A 86 -18.61 -13.74 12.34
N ASN A 87 -19.08 -14.43 13.40
CA ASN A 87 -19.88 -13.81 14.46
C ASN A 87 -19.11 -12.73 15.23
N LYS A 88 -17.80 -12.91 15.44
CA LYS A 88 -16.99 -11.93 16.18
C LYS A 88 -16.92 -10.62 15.40
N THR A 89 -16.59 -10.69 14.10
CA THR A 89 -16.61 -9.52 13.22
C THR A 89 -18.00 -8.89 13.17
N LEU A 90 -19.07 -9.69 13.14
CA LEU A 90 -20.44 -9.17 13.13
C LEU A 90 -20.75 -8.35 14.39
N GLU A 91 -20.38 -8.84 15.57
CA GLU A 91 -20.55 -8.14 16.84
C GLU A 91 -19.79 -6.81 16.85
N THR A 92 -18.52 -6.81 16.45
CA THR A 92 -17.70 -5.59 16.37
C THR A 92 -18.32 -4.58 15.40
N ILE A 93 -18.66 -5.01 14.19
CA ILE A 93 -19.23 -4.13 13.15
C ILE A 93 -20.58 -3.57 13.57
N THR A 94 -21.45 -4.39 14.16
CA THR A 94 -22.75 -3.95 14.67
C THR A 94 -22.59 -2.89 15.75
N SER A 95 -21.65 -3.10 16.69
CA SER A 95 -21.33 -2.11 17.71
C SER A 95 -20.85 -0.79 17.10
N LYS A 96 -19.91 -0.82 16.13
CA LYS A 96 -19.40 0.39 15.47
C LYS A 96 -20.44 1.10 14.61
N PHE A 97 -21.36 0.35 13.98
CA PHE A 97 -22.39 0.91 13.11
C PHE A 97 -23.41 1.76 13.88
N HIS A 98 -23.76 1.35 15.09
CA HIS A 98 -24.70 2.09 15.95
C HIS A 98 -24.04 3.15 16.83
N GLN A 99 -22.71 3.23 16.84
CA GLN A 99 -22.00 4.30 17.55
C GLN A 99 -22.24 5.64 16.85
N PRO A 100 -22.40 6.74 17.62
CA PRO A 100 -22.46 8.08 17.04
C PRO A 100 -21.16 8.36 16.28
N LEU A 101 -21.29 9.06 15.15
CA LEU A 101 -20.11 9.47 14.40
C LEU A 101 -19.33 10.50 15.24
N PRO A 102 -18.00 10.38 15.31
CA PRO A 102 -17.18 11.35 16.02
C PRO A 102 -17.32 12.72 15.36
N ASP A 103 -17.40 13.76 16.18
CA ASP A 103 -17.30 15.14 15.71
C ASP A 103 -15.93 15.38 15.06
N ILE A 104 -15.91 16.33 14.13
CA ILE A 104 -14.65 16.78 13.52
C ILE A 104 -13.88 17.56 14.59
N ASN A 105 -12.84 16.94 15.12
CA ASN A 105 -12.01 17.55 16.13
C ASN A 105 -10.97 18.47 15.51
N LEU A 106 -10.84 19.65 16.10
CA LEU A 106 -9.73 20.56 15.91
C LEU A 106 -8.45 19.92 16.47
N PRO A 107 -7.26 20.18 15.89
CA PRO A 107 -6.94 21.15 14.84
C PRO A 107 -6.90 20.58 13.40
N PHE A 108 -6.97 21.46 12.40
CA PHE A 108 -6.83 21.14 10.97
C PHE A 108 -5.37 21.18 10.51
N SER A 109 -4.99 20.23 9.66
CA SER A 109 -3.65 20.17 9.09
C SER A 109 -3.42 21.19 7.97
N VAL A 110 -2.29 21.89 8.03
CA VAL A 110 -1.84 22.89 7.04
C VAL A 110 -0.48 22.47 6.49
N MET A 111 -0.33 22.53 5.16
CA MET A 111 0.91 22.18 4.47
C MET A 111 1.69 23.44 4.08
N ALA A 112 3.03 23.32 4.01
CA ALA A 112 3.88 24.38 3.49
C ALA A 112 3.59 24.67 2.02
N SER A 113 3.46 25.96 1.67
CA SER A 113 3.44 26.42 0.28
C SER A 113 4.88 26.63 -0.21
N LEU A 114 5.05 26.81 -1.53
CA LEU A 114 6.35 27.18 -2.10
C LEU A 114 6.85 28.50 -1.48
N ASP A 115 5.97 29.47 -1.26
CA ASP A 115 6.33 30.77 -0.68
C ASP A 115 6.86 30.62 0.75
N HIS A 116 6.25 29.75 1.56
CA HIS A 116 6.75 29.44 2.90
C HIS A 116 8.15 28.81 2.84
N VAL A 117 8.37 27.87 1.91
CA VAL A 117 9.66 27.19 1.75
C VAL A 117 10.75 28.17 1.30
N MET A 118 10.45 29.06 0.35
CA MET A 118 11.39 30.09 -0.11
C MET A 118 11.75 31.06 1.02
N LEU A 119 10.75 31.55 1.77
CA LEU A 119 10.95 32.46 2.90
C LEU A 119 11.82 31.82 4.01
N ILE A 120 11.51 30.58 4.39
CA ILE A 120 12.29 29.87 5.42
C ILE A 120 13.71 29.59 4.92
N GLY A 121 13.88 29.23 3.64
CA GLY A 121 15.20 29.05 3.04
C GLY A 121 16.06 30.31 3.09
N GLU A 122 15.46 31.48 2.83
CA GLU A 122 16.13 32.78 2.96
C GLU A 122 16.51 33.09 4.42
N ILE A 123 15.59 32.89 5.36
CA ILE A 123 15.84 33.14 6.80
C ILE A 123 16.93 32.23 7.37
N LEU A 124 16.94 30.95 6.97
CA LEU A 124 17.91 29.96 7.43
C LEU A 124 19.19 29.95 6.61
N GLU A 125 19.29 30.78 5.56
CA GLU A 125 20.41 30.83 4.62
C GLU A 125 20.77 29.44 4.05
N THR A 126 19.76 28.63 3.70
CA THR A 126 19.95 27.28 3.17
C THR A 126 19.05 26.99 1.97
N GLU A 127 19.54 26.15 1.07
CA GLU A 127 18.76 25.58 -0.04
C GLU A 127 18.43 24.09 0.18
N ASN A 128 18.75 23.54 1.35
CA ASN A 128 18.41 22.16 1.71
C ASN A 128 16.93 22.06 2.07
N LEU A 129 16.15 21.37 1.23
CA LEU A 129 14.71 21.30 1.36
C LEU A 129 14.30 20.52 2.62
N SER A 130 15.03 19.45 2.95
CA SER A 130 14.75 18.63 4.14
C SER A 130 14.88 19.45 5.43
N THR A 131 15.92 20.27 5.54
CA THR A 131 16.10 21.20 6.67
C THR A 131 14.96 22.20 6.75
N ILE A 132 14.58 22.82 5.63
CA ILE A 132 13.49 23.81 5.57
C ILE A 132 12.15 23.19 5.98
N LEU A 133 11.83 22.00 5.46
CA LEU A 133 10.57 21.31 5.76
C LEU A 133 10.51 20.81 7.20
N ASN A 134 11.60 20.30 7.75
CA ASN A 134 11.67 19.94 9.17
C ASN A 134 11.49 21.18 10.05
N PHE A 135 12.14 22.29 9.70
CA PHE A 135 11.95 23.55 10.42
C PHE A 135 10.48 23.99 10.40
N PHE A 136 9.82 23.92 9.24
CA PHE A 136 8.39 24.22 9.11
C PHE A 136 7.52 23.30 9.99
N ALA A 137 7.79 22.00 9.99
CA ALA A 137 7.00 21.04 10.78
C ALA A 137 7.17 21.23 12.29
N GLU A 138 8.36 21.59 12.75
CA GLU A 138 8.70 21.70 14.18
C GLU A 138 8.40 23.07 14.79
N ASN A 139 8.54 24.17 14.02
CA ASN A 139 8.59 25.53 14.56
C ASN A 139 7.39 26.41 14.16
N MET A 140 6.49 25.94 13.29
CA MET A 140 5.37 26.77 12.85
C MET A 140 4.27 26.84 13.89
N GLU A 141 4.03 28.06 14.37
CA GLU A 141 2.85 28.40 15.15
C GLU A 141 1.74 28.88 14.24
N PHE A 142 0.54 28.33 14.41
CA PHE A 142 -0.63 28.73 13.65
C PHE A 142 -1.63 29.46 14.55
N GLN A 143 -2.20 30.56 14.05
CA GLN A 143 -3.31 31.21 14.71
C GLN A 143 -4.60 30.42 14.49
N GLY A 144 -5.25 30.02 15.58
CA GLY A 144 -6.46 29.22 15.54
C GLY A 144 -6.17 27.72 15.58
N PRO A 145 -7.16 26.88 15.23
CA PRO A 145 -7.05 25.45 15.43
C PRO A 145 -6.35 24.78 14.25
N PHE A 146 -5.10 25.12 13.99
CA PHE A 146 -4.32 24.53 12.90
C PHE A 146 -3.02 23.92 13.42
N VAL A 147 -2.54 22.90 12.72
CA VAL A 147 -1.26 22.23 12.97
C VAL A 147 -0.57 21.93 11.65
N ALA A 148 0.74 21.75 11.68
CA ALA A 148 1.46 21.27 10.51
C ALA A 148 0.91 19.90 10.08
N ALA A 149 0.70 19.73 8.77
CA ALA A 149 0.34 18.44 8.20
C ALA A 149 1.48 17.44 8.40
N ASN A 150 1.15 16.15 8.47
CA ASN A 150 2.18 15.11 8.35
C ASN A 150 2.80 15.22 6.95
N ILE A 151 4.11 15.44 6.93
CA ILE A 151 4.91 15.59 5.71
C ILE A 151 5.98 14.48 5.58
N ASP A 152 5.83 13.36 6.29
CA ASP A 152 6.84 12.28 6.33
C ASP A 152 7.19 11.78 4.92
N SER A 153 6.17 11.51 4.09
CA SER A 153 6.39 11.09 2.70
C SER A 153 7.06 12.17 1.84
N MET A 154 6.78 13.45 2.13
CA MET A 154 7.44 14.56 1.44
C MET A 154 8.90 14.70 1.89
N LEU A 155 9.20 14.47 3.17
CA LEU A 155 10.55 14.46 3.72
C LEU A 155 11.39 13.31 3.15
N GLU A 156 10.80 12.12 2.96
CA GLU A 156 11.47 11.00 2.27
C GLU A 156 11.90 11.39 0.86
N ILE A 157 11.02 12.06 0.10
CA ILE A 157 11.35 12.55 -1.25
C ILE A 157 12.35 13.72 -1.17
N ALA A 158 12.19 14.63 -0.21
CA ALA A 158 13.08 15.78 0.01
C ALA A 158 14.53 15.33 0.22
N ALA A 159 14.74 14.29 1.03
CA ALA A 159 16.06 13.73 1.29
C ALA A 159 16.73 13.23 -0.01
N ILE A 160 15.96 12.62 -0.91
CA ILE A 160 16.46 12.16 -2.22
C ILE A 160 16.82 13.36 -3.12
N VAL A 161 15.95 14.35 -3.24
CA VAL A 161 16.17 15.48 -4.18
C VAL A 161 17.27 16.44 -3.71
N ASP A 162 17.55 16.50 -2.41
CA ASP A 162 18.65 17.27 -1.83
C ASP A 162 20.03 16.73 -2.21
N GLU A 163 20.15 15.46 -2.62
CA GLU A 163 21.39 14.88 -3.13
C GLU A 163 21.80 15.45 -4.51
N TYR A 164 20.88 16.11 -5.21
CA TYR A 164 21.06 16.61 -6.57
C TYR A 164 21.22 18.13 -6.63
N ARG A 165 21.91 18.63 -7.66
CA ARG A 165 22.18 20.06 -7.88
C ARG A 165 21.02 20.70 -8.63
N LEU A 166 19.95 20.98 -7.89
CA LEU A 166 18.72 21.61 -8.39
C LEU A 166 18.46 22.92 -7.66
N ASP A 167 17.67 23.82 -8.25
CA ASP A 167 17.17 24.98 -7.52
C ASP A 167 16.07 24.58 -6.52
N LEU A 168 15.90 25.37 -5.46
CA LEU A 168 14.97 25.08 -4.36
C LEU A 168 13.52 24.88 -4.85
N LYS A 169 13.10 25.64 -5.85
CA LYS A 169 11.75 25.52 -6.45
C LYS A 169 11.57 24.18 -7.14
N THR A 170 12.56 23.73 -7.92
CA THR A 170 12.52 22.40 -8.56
C THR A 170 12.51 21.28 -7.51
N ARG A 171 13.34 21.38 -6.46
CA ARG A 171 13.34 20.41 -5.35
C ARG A 171 11.95 20.32 -4.70
N PHE A 172 11.32 21.45 -4.40
CA PHE A 172 9.99 21.49 -3.79
C PHE A 172 8.93 20.81 -4.68
N HIS A 173 8.91 21.11 -5.98
CA HIS A 173 7.97 20.48 -6.90
C HIS A 173 8.19 18.97 -7.04
N LEU A 174 9.44 18.50 -7.02
CA LEU A 174 9.75 17.07 -7.00
C LEU A 174 9.31 16.41 -5.70
N ALA A 175 9.49 17.07 -4.55
CA ALA A 175 9.05 16.58 -3.24
C ALA A 175 7.52 16.45 -3.11
N CYS A 176 6.76 17.26 -3.85
CA CYS A 176 5.31 17.13 -3.93
C CYS A 176 4.82 16.00 -4.88
N ALA A 177 5.72 15.33 -5.59
CA ALA A 177 5.33 14.32 -6.57
C ALA A 177 4.67 13.11 -5.87
N PRO A 178 3.62 12.51 -6.46
CA PRO A 178 2.93 11.33 -5.90
C PRO A 178 3.75 10.05 -6.13
N ALA A 179 5.00 10.02 -5.64
CA ALA A 179 5.89 8.89 -5.73
C ALA A 179 5.88 8.10 -4.41
N SER A 180 5.46 6.84 -4.46
CA SER A 180 5.66 5.92 -3.33
C SER A 180 7.04 5.28 -3.47
N ILE A 181 8.03 5.87 -2.81
CA ILE A 181 9.43 5.40 -2.79
C ILE A 181 9.56 4.01 -2.16
N SER A 182 8.52 3.52 -1.46
CA SER A 182 8.48 2.15 -0.93
C SER A 182 8.66 1.05 -2.00
N SER A 183 8.46 1.35 -3.30
CA SER A 183 8.83 0.45 -4.39
C SER A 183 10.23 0.79 -4.91
N PRO A 184 11.20 -0.16 -4.85
CA PRO A 184 12.54 0.04 -5.39
C PRO A 184 12.55 0.38 -6.89
N TYR A 185 11.55 -0.10 -7.63
CA TYR A 185 11.40 0.24 -9.05
C TYR A 185 11.07 1.72 -9.22
N ILE A 186 10.08 2.23 -8.49
CA ILE A 186 9.66 3.64 -8.55
C ILE A 186 10.79 4.56 -8.11
N GLU A 187 11.47 4.21 -7.01
CA GLU A 187 12.65 4.93 -6.52
C GLU A 187 13.75 5.01 -7.60
N SER A 188 14.11 3.89 -8.23
CA SER A 188 15.12 3.86 -9.29
C SER A 188 14.74 4.71 -10.51
N VAL A 189 13.46 4.70 -10.88
CA VAL A 189 12.96 5.54 -11.99
C VAL A 189 12.95 7.01 -11.60
N PHE A 190 12.59 7.32 -10.37
CA PHE A 190 12.59 8.68 -9.86
C PHE A 190 14.00 9.29 -9.88
N HIS A 191 15.01 8.56 -9.38
CA HIS A 191 16.42 8.96 -9.51
C HIS A 191 16.84 9.20 -10.96
N ARG A 192 16.41 8.33 -11.89
CA ARG A 192 16.70 8.52 -13.32
C ARG A 192 16.08 9.82 -13.84
N TYR A 193 14.84 10.12 -13.49
CA TYR A 193 14.18 11.38 -13.90
C TYR A 193 14.88 12.60 -13.32
N ILE A 194 15.26 12.56 -12.03
CA ILE A 194 15.98 13.66 -11.40
C ILE A 194 17.31 13.93 -12.11
N LYS A 195 18.08 12.88 -12.46
CA LYS A 195 19.35 13.03 -13.20
C LYS A 195 19.19 13.71 -14.56
N GLU A 196 18.13 13.37 -15.29
CA GLU A 196 17.86 14.02 -16.58
C GLU A 196 17.41 15.47 -16.40
N ILE A 197 16.64 15.77 -15.35
CA ILE A 197 16.25 17.15 -14.99
C ILE A 197 17.48 17.98 -14.60
N GLU A 198 18.37 17.45 -13.76
CA GLU A 198 19.64 18.10 -13.37
C GLU A 198 20.53 18.36 -14.59
N ALA A 199 20.58 17.42 -15.53
CA ALA A 199 21.33 17.57 -16.78
C ALA A 199 20.62 18.47 -17.82
N ASN A 200 19.42 18.98 -17.51
CA ASN A 200 18.56 19.72 -18.43
C ASN A 200 18.33 18.98 -19.77
N LYS A 201 18.13 17.66 -19.70
CA LYS A 201 17.91 16.78 -20.84
C LYS A 201 16.45 16.32 -20.92
N PRO A 202 15.92 16.06 -22.13
CA PRO A 202 14.60 15.49 -22.28
C PRO A 202 14.47 14.14 -21.57
N VAL A 203 13.43 14.00 -20.73
CA VAL A 203 13.16 12.79 -19.98
C VAL A 203 12.40 11.80 -20.85
N ILE A 204 13.11 10.77 -21.29
CA ILE A 204 12.56 9.73 -22.17
C ILE A 204 11.74 8.71 -21.36
N TYR A 205 10.51 8.48 -21.82
CA TYR A 205 9.66 7.41 -21.29
C TYR A 205 10.00 6.08 -21.96
N ILE A 206 10.29 5.08 -21.14
CA ILE A 206 10.69 3.73 -21.58
C ILE A 206 9.50 2.77 -21.39
N PRO A 207 8.73 2.48 -22.46
CA PRO A 207 7.61 1.56 -22.34
C PRO A 207 8.07 0.12 -22.08
N PRO A 208 7.24 -0.72 -21.44
CA PRO A 208 7.51 -2.15 -21.31
C PRO A 208 7.64 -2.79 -22.70
N ARG A 209 8.77 -3.47 -22.95
CA ARG A 209 9.09 -4.03 -24.27
C ARG A 209 8.30 -5.30 -24.59
N ASP A 210 7.97 -6.13 -23.59
CA ASP A 210 7.17 -7.33 -23.79
C ASP A 210 6.18 -7.53 -22.64
N LEU A 211 4.89 -7.57 -22.95
CA LEU A 211 3.82 -7.92 -22.03
C LEU A 211 3.13 -9.17 -22.61
N PRO A 212 3.10 -10.30 -21.87
CA PRO A 212 2.33 -11.46 -22.30
C PRO A 212 0.83 -11.12 -22.31
N LYS A 213 -0.02 -12.05 -22.78
CA LYS A 213 -1.48 -11.82 -22.83
C LYS A 213 -2.08 -11.55 -21.45
N TYR A 214 -1.54 -12.16 -20.40
CA TYR A 214 -1.94 -12.00 -19.01
C TYR A 214 -0.76 -12.37 -18.09
N ALA A 215 -0.80 -11.89 -16.84
CA ALA A 215 0.20 -12.21 -15.82
C ALA A 215 0.13 -13.69 -15.43
N GLN A 216 1.28 -14.34 -15.41
CA GLN A 216 1.39 -15.74 -14.97
C GLN A 216 1.70 -15.83 -13.47
N THR A 217 2.29 -14.79 -12.90
CA THR A 217 2.67 -14.73 -11.48
C THR A 217 2.18 -13.43 -10.84
N ASN A 218 2.05 -13.43 -9.51
CA ASN A 218 1.71 -12.22 -8.74
C ASN A 218 2.77 -11.12 -8.91
N GLU A 219 4.04 -11.49 -9.08
CA GLU A 219 5.13 -10.54 -9.29
C GLU A 219 4.96 -9.77 -10.61
N MET A 220 4.54 -10.45 -11.68
CA MET A 220 4.25 -9.80 -12.96
C MET A 220 3.07 -8.82 -12.86
N MET A 221 2.07 -9.15 -12.03
CA MET A 221 0.94 -8.26 -11.75
C MET A 221 1.40 -7.01 -10.97
N LEU A 222 2.18 -7.19 -9.90
CA LEU A 222 2.72 -6.09 -9.10
C LEU A 222 3.63 -5.18 -9.94
N ASN A 223 4.49 -5.74 -10.79
CA ASN A 223 5.33 -4.97 -11.71
C ASN A 223 4.48 -4.14 -12.70
N ALA A 224 3.37 -4.70 -13.21
CA ALA A 224 2.46 -3.95 -14.07
C ALA A 224 1.79 -2.79 -13.32
N GLU A 225 1.38 -2.98 -12.07
CA GLU A 225 0.86 -1.91 -11.21
C GLU A 225 1.90 -0.81 -10.97
N ASP A 226 3.14 -1.19 -10.66
CA ASP A 226 4.26 -0.26 -10.48
C ASP A 226 4.53 0.56 -11.74
N ARG A 227 4.48 -0.07 -12.92
CA ARG A 227 4.61 0.65 -14.19
C ARG A 227 3.46 1.63 -14.43
N VAL A 228 2.24 1.34 -13.98
CA VAL A 228 1.14 2.31 -14.05
C VAL A 228 1.37 3.48 -13.08
N ARG A 229 1.96 3.22 -11.90
CA ARG A 229 2.37 4.27 -10.95
C ARG A 229 3.48 5.14 -11.54
N GLU A 230 4.48 4.54 -12.18
CA GLU A 230 5.53 5.27 -12.93
C GLU A 230 4.93 6.20 -13.99
N ILE A 231 3.95 5.73 -14.77
CA ILE A 231 3.30 6.58 -15.78
C ILE A 231 2.56 7.73 -15.11
N SER A 232 1.90 7.48 -13.99
CA SER A 232 1.21 8.54 -13.23
C SER A 232 2.20 9.59 -12.74
N LEU A 233 3.37 9.17 -12.25
CA LEU A 233 4.47 10.05 -11.88
C LEU A 233 5.01 10.84 -13.08
N TYR A 234 5.26 10.18 -14.22
CA TYR A 234 5.74 10.82 -15.45
C TYR A 234 4.77 11.90 -15.94
N LEU A 235 3.47 11.58 -16.01
CA LEU A 235 2.44 12.53 -16.43
C LEU A 235 2.25 13.66 -15.41
N TRP A 236 2.40 13.40 -14.12
CA TRP A 236 2.35 14.45 -13.11
C TRP A 236 3.52 15.43 -13.27
N LEU A 237 4.73 14.91 -13.48
CA LEU A 237 5.93 15.71 -13.73
C LEU A 237 5.85 16.47 -15.05
N SER A 238 5.19 15.94 -16.08
CA SER A 238 5.03 16.66 -17.34
C SER A 238 4.20 17.94 -17.22
N PHE A 239 3.26 18.02 -16.26
CA PHE A 239 2.55 19.27 -15.98
C PHE A 239 3.42 20.33 -15.30
N LYS A 240 4.50 19.93 -14.62
CA LYS A 240 5.43 20.84 -13.92
C LYS A 240 6.64 21.21 -14.77
N PHE A 241 7.11 20.27 -15.59
CA PHE A 241 8.35 20.37 -16.38
C PHE A 241 8.06 20.05 -17.86
N GLU A 242 7.12 20.78 -18.47
CA GLU A 242 6.60 20.50 -19.82
C GLU A 242 7.69 20.39 -20.89
N HIS A 243 8.71 21.24 -20.83
CA HIS A 243 9.83 21.24 -21.78
C HIS A 243 10.71 19.98 -21.70
N LEU A 244 10.76 19.31 -20.55
CA LEU A 244 11.58 18.11 -20.34
C LEU A 244 10.80 16.81 -20.61
N PHE A 245 9.50 16.78 -20.35
CA PHE A 245 8.66 15.58 -20.45
C PHE A 245 7.75 15.62 -21.67
N GLN A 246 8.33 15.40 -22.85
CA GLN A 246 7.62 15.58 -24.13
C GLN A 246 6.87 14.32 -24.59
N GLU A 247 7.19 13.11 -24.11
CA GLU A 247 6.61 11.85 -24.59
C GLU A 247 5.31 11.45 -23.87
N THR A 248 4.45 12.42 -23.54
CA THR A 248 3.19 12.17 -22.79
C THR A 248 2.24 11.22 -23.53
N ASP A 249 2.10 11.37 -24.85
CA ASP A 249 1.26 10.49 -25.68
C ASP A 249 1.71 9.02 -25.62
N LYS A 250 3.01 8.79 -25.59
CA LYS A 250 3.60 7.44 -25.50
C LYS A 250 3.31 6.82 -24.13
N ALA A 251 3.42 7.61 -23.07
CA ALA A 251 3.08 7.20 -21.71
C ALA A 251 1.58 6.87 -21.58
N ILE A 252 0.69 7.69 -22.16
CA ILE A 252 -0.76 7.44 -22.16
C ILE A 252 -1.09 6.14 -22.91
N LYS A 253 -0.52 5.91 -24.10
CA LYS A 253 -0.70 4.66 -24.86
C LYS A 253 -0.21 3.45 -24.06
N ALA A 254 0.93 3.56 -23.39
CA ALA A 254 1.45 2.50 -22.53
C ALA A 254 0.53 2.23 -21.33
N ARG A 255 -0.08 3.25 -20.74
CA ARG A 255 -1.05 3.12 -19.64
C ARG A 255 -2.26 2.30 -20.06
N VAL A 256 -2.81 2.58 -21.24
CA VAL A 256 -3.93 1.79 -21.79
C VAL A 256 -3.52 0.33 -21.97
N ARG A 257 -2.34 0.08 -22.56
CA ARG A 257 -1.81 -1.29 -22.74
C ARG A 257 -1.65 -2.03 -21.41
N LEU A 258 -1.09 -1.38 -20.39
CA LEU A 258 -0.90 -1.95 -19.06
C LEU A 258 -2.23 -2.19 -18.34
N ASN A 259 -3.17 -1.27 -18.42
CA ASN A 259 -4.49 -1.43 -17.82
C ASN A 259 -5.24 -2.61 -18.45
N ASN A 260 -5.20 -2.77 -19.77
CA ASN A 260 -5.79 -3.92 -20.46
C ASN A 260 -5.10 -5.23 -20.05
N TYR A 261 -3.78 -5.22 -19.83
CA TYR A 261 -3.04 -6.37 -19.33
C TYR A 261 -3.43 -6.74 -17.90
N ILE A 262 -3.52 -5.76 -17.00
CA ILE A 262 -3.98 -5.92 -15.61
C ILE A 262 -5.41 -6.49 -15.60
N GLU A 263 -6.29 -5.95 -16.43
CA GLU A 263 -7.67 -6.41 -16.57
C GLU A 263 -7.74 -7.86 -17.08
N ALA A 264 -7.01 -8.19 -18.15
CA ALA A 264 -6.95 -9.53 -18.71
C ALA A 264 -6.38 -10.53 -17.69
N SER A 265 -5.40 -10.09 -16.90
CA SER A 265 -4.86 -10.86 -15.78
C SER A 265 -5.96 -11.15 -14.78
N LEU A 266 -6.60 -10.14 -14.18
CA LEU A 266 -7.64 -10.32 -13.16
C LEU A 266 -8.76 -11.30 -13.57
N LYS A 267 -9.13 -11.33 -14.86
CA LYS A 267 -10.11 -12.29 -15.40
C LYS A 267 -9.69 -13.76 -15.29
N GLN A 268 -8.40 -14.06 -15.42
CA GLN A 268 -7.89 -15.44 -15.36
C GLN A 268 -7.91 -16.02 -13.95
N GLY A 269 -8.05 -15.20 -12.89
CA GLY A 269 -8.38 -15.66 -11.54
C GLY A 269 -7.31 -16.48 -10.80
N ASN A 270 -6.13 -16.75 -11.38
CA ASN A 270 -5.13 -17.66 -10.82
C ASN A 270 -4.13 -17.02 -9.83
N PHE A 271 -4.40 -15.82 -9.31
CA PHE A 271 -3.47 -15.09 -8.43
C PHE A 271 -3.71 -15.37 -6.95
N VAL A 272 -3.84 -16.65 -6.59
CA VAL A 272 -3.75 -17.03 -5.18
C VAL A 272 -2.26 -17.12 -4.86
N LYS A 273 -1.76 -16.26 -3.95
CA LYS A 273 -0.39 -16.44 -3.43
C LYS A 273 -0.37 -17.80 -2.76
N GLN A 274 0.32 -18.78 -3.31
CA GLN A 274 0.39 -20.13 -2.75
C GLN A 274 1.72 -20.34 -2.06
N CYS A 275 1.69 -21.06 -0.94
CA CYS A 275 2.91 -21.54 -0.31
C CYS A 275 3.65 -22.46 -1.29
N THR A 276 4.91 -22.14 -1.60
CA THR A 276 5.74 -22.92 -2.54
C THR A 276 6.00 -24.36 -2.09
N ARG A 277 5.77 -24.68 -0.80
CA ARG A 277 5.96 -26.04 -0.25
C ARG A 277 4.70 -26.88 -0.12
N CYS A 278 3.53 -26.28 0.11
CA CYS A 278 2.30 -27.04 0.39
C CYS A 278 1.10 -26.61 -0.44
N GLY A 279 1.23 -25.60 -1.31
CA GLY A 279 0.13 -25.11 -2.15
C GLY A 279 -0.98 -24.39 -1.38
N VAL A 280 -0.89 -24.25 -0.06
CA VAL A 280 -1.89 -23.53 0.74
C VAL A 280 -1.96 -22.08 0.31
N SER A 281 -3.17 -21.58 0.13
CA SER A 281 -3.46 -20.18 -0.14
C SER A 281 -2.97 -19.30 1.03
N LEU A 282 -1.98 -18.47 0.74
CA LEU A 282 -1.48 -17.44 1.62
C LEU A 282 -2.35 -16.19 1.46
N ASP A 283 -2.57 -15.49 2.58
CA ASP A 283 -3.16 -14.16 2.57
C ASP A 283 -2.33 -13.24 1.64
N PHE A 284 -3.00 -12.38 0.87
CA PHE A 284 -2.34 -11.47 -0.07
C PHE A 284 -1.34 -10.53 0.63
N THR A 285 -1.54 -10.25 1.92
CA THR A 285 -0.63 -9.44 2.75
C THR A 285 0.57 -10.21 3.30
N TYR A 286 0.61 -11.53 3.10
CA TYR A 286 1.63 -12.39 3.67
C TYR A 286 2.97 -12.17 2.97
N LYS A 287 4.01 -11.66 3.67
CA LYS A 287 5.28 -11.25 3.05
C LYS A 287 6.02 -12.40 2.37
N PHE A 288 6.02 -13.59 2.96
CA PHE A 288 6.87 -14.71 2.54
C PHE A 288 6.20 -15.63 1.50
N SER A 289 7.02 -16.39 0.76
CA SER A 289 6.56 -17.38 -0.25
C SER A 289 6.24 -18.76 0.35
N ILE A 290 6.50 -18.95 1.65
CA ILE A 290 6.32 -20.20 2.38
C ILE A 290 5.45 -19.90 3.61
N CYS A 291 4.41 -20.69 3.88
CA CYS A 291 3.56 -20.53 5.06
C CYS A 291 4.31 -20.85 6.36
N ASP A 292 3.85 -20.29 7.49
CA ASP A 292 4.45 -20.48 8.82
C ASP A 292 4.62 -21.96 9.17
N ASN A 293 3.67 -22.79 8.76
CA ASN A 293 3.68 -24.22 9.04
C ASN A 293 4.79 -24.96 8.26
N CYS A 294 5.03 -24.58 7.00
CA CYS A 294 6.11 -25.11 6.17
C CYS A 294 7.49 -24.57 6.57
N PHE A 295 7.54 -23.33 7.08
CA PHE A 295 8.74 -22.74 7.66
C PHE A 295 9.12 -23.44 8.97
N ALA A 296 8.15 -23.68 9.86
CA ALA A 296 8.34 -24.39 11.13
C ALA A 296 8.82 -25.84 10.94
N LYS A 297 8.28 -26.55 9.94
CA LYS A 297 8.77 -27.90 9.56
C LYS A 297 10.20 -27.89 9.04
N GLY A 298 10.63 -26.82 8.36
CA GLY A 298 12.01 -26.65 7.89
C GLY A 298 13.04 -26.48 9.02
N LYS A 299 12.68 -25.78 10.10
CA LYS A 299 13.57 -25.62 11.27
C LYS A 299 13.80 -26.92 12.05
N ARG A 300 12.83 -27.85 12.05
CA ARG A 300 12.97 -29.15 12.73
C ARG A 300 13.85 -30.16 11.99
N GLY A 301 14.19 -29.90 10.72
CA GLY A 301 15.04 -30.78 9.90
C GLY A 301 16.54 -30.46 9.93
N SER A 302 16.99 -29.46 10.71
CA SER A 302 18.38 -28.97 10.69
C SER A 302 19.18 -29.25 11.98
N HIS A 303 18.72 -30.15 12.85
CA HIS A 303 19.48 -30.57 14.05
C HIS A 303 19.44 -32.10 14.20
N SER A 304 20.10 -32.81 13.28
CA SER A 304 20.59 -34.16 13.52
C SER A 304 21.64 -34.56 12.48
N ASN A 305 22.91 -34.22 12.73
CA ASN A 305 23.98 -35.23 12.88
C ASN A 305 25.38 -34.59 12.83
N GLY A 306 26.18 -34.93 13.84
CA GLY A 306 27.49 -35.51 13.57
C GLY A 306 28.71 -34.65 13.88
N TYR A 307 29.13 -34.65 15.15
CA TYR A 307 30.56 -34.67 15.46
C TYR A 307 30.86 -35.65 16.59
N GLY A 308 31.38 -36.81 16.19
CA GLY A 308 32.74 -37.22 16.55
C GLY A 308 33.08 -37.42 18.03
N ASN A 309 32.87 -38.65 18.47
CA ASN A 309 33.34 -39.30 19.69
C ASN A 309 34.88 -39.23 19.90
N LYS A 310 35.37 -38.99 21.13
CA LYS A 310 36.28 -39.91 21.87
C LYS A 310 36.74 -39.43 23.26
N ASN A 311 36.48 -40.31 24.23
CA ASN A 311 37.27 -40.69 25.42
C ASN A 311 37.61 -39.66 26.51
N GLU A 312 37.08 -39.90 27.73
CA GLU A 312 37.88 -40.46 28.83
C GLU A 312 37.03 -41.06 29.98
N LYS A 313 37.56 -42.16 30.51
CA LYS A 313 37.41 -42.87 31.81
C LYS A 313 36.85 -42.01 32.98
N SER A 314 36.18 -42.49 34.03
CA SER A 314 35.91 -43.81 34.61
C SER A 314 35.00 -43.68 35.86
N SER A 315 34.33 -44.77 36.23
CA SER A 315 34.06 -45.28 37.61
C SER A 315 32.81 -44.87 38.43
N SER A 316 32.24 -45.91 39.07
CA SER A 316 31.34 -45.99 40.23
C SER A 316 29.84 -45.71 39.97
N SER A 317 28.92 -46.68 39.99
CA SER A 317 28.49 -47.70 40.98
C SER A 317 27.40 -47.22 41.96
N ARG A 318 26.37 -48.08 42.11
CA ARG A 318 25.25 -48.07 43.09
C ARG A 318 24.11 -47.05 42.79
N GLY A 319 22.82 -47.35 42.95
CA GLY A 319 22.12 -48.52 43.45
C GLY A 319 20.61 -48.24 43.54
N ARG A 320 19.81 -49.29 43.36
CA ARG A 320 18.38 -49.45 43.68
C ARG A 320 17.81 -48.49 44.77
N ARG A 321 16.61 -47.95 44.56
CA ARG A 321 15.36 -48.37 45.27
C ARG A 321 14.10 -47.60 44.86
N LYS A 322 13.03 -48.38 44.65
CA LYS A 322 11.62 -48.01 44.67
C LYS A 322 11.17 -47.52 46.06
N ARG A 323 10.25 -46.55 46.12
CA ARG A 323 9.04 -46.45 46.99
C ARG A 323 8.38 -45.08 46.68
N ARG A 324 7.19 -44.96 46.08
CA ARG A 324 5.81 -45.21 46.58
C ARG A 324 5.54 -44.63 47.98
N ARG A 325 4.84 -43.48 48.03
CA ARG A 325 3.61 -43.12 48.81
C ARG A 325 3.59 -41.60 49.05
N ARG A 326 2.59 -40.88 48.49
CA ARG A 326 1.30 -40.44 49.08
C ARG A 326 1.40 -39.09 49.80
N SER A 327 0.72 -38.11 49.22
CA SER A 327 -0.20 -37.13 49.84
C SER A 327 0.13 -36.61 51.23
N SER A 328 0.34 -35.30 51.34
CA SER A 328 -0.68 -34.33 51.80
C SER A 328 -0.37 -32.97 51.18
#